data_AF-A0A7X3Z044-F1
#
_entry.id   AF-A0A7X3Z044-F1
#
_cell.length_a   1.000
_cell.length_b   1.000
_cell.length_c   1.000
_cell.angle_alpha   90.00
_cell.angle_beta   90.00
_cell.angle_gamma   90.00
#
_symmetry.space_group_name_H-M   'P 1'
#
loop_
_entity.id
_entity.type
_entity.pdbx_description
1 polymer ?
#
loop_
_entity_poly.entity_id
_entity_poly.type
_entity_poly.pdbx_seq_one_letter_code
_entity_poly.pdbx_strand_id
1 'polypeptide(L)'
;MRTKERIHPETGQRLVRGKRSVTLRYKGMKEKVEMPGWYAEDDSTGESGLHDARDMCVSDRVINRMKSREKGFYSPEEIHHIRKRKLGITQQQAGLLIGGGQNAFQKYESGEVIISKALNNLLKLLAVIPANFFL
;
A
#
# COMPACT_ATOMS: atom_id res chain seq x y z
N MET A 1 15.30 2.22 -29.04
CA MET A 1 14.76 1.48 -27.87
C MET A 1 13.78 0.45 -28.40
N ARG A 2 14.00 -0.86 -28.19
CA ARG A 2 13.00 -1.88 -28.58
C ARG A 2 11.84 -1.80 -27.58
N THR A 3 10.68 -1.37 -28.04
CA THR A 3 9.43 -1.49 -27.31
C THR A 3 9.27 -2.98 -27.00
N LYS A 4 9.29 -3.38 -25.72
CA LYS A 4 9.04 -4.77 -25.35
C LYS A 4 7.60 -5.07 -25.73
N GLU A 5 7.40 -5.68 -26.89
CA GLU A 5 6.09 -6.17 -27.29
C GLU A 5 5.77 -7.39 -26.43
N ARG A 6 4.65 -7.30 -25.70
CA ARG A 6 4.09 -8.43 -24.97
C ARG A 6 2.87 -8.92 -25.72
N ILE A 7 2.71 -10.24 -25.75
CA ILE A 7 1.54 -10.89 -26.32
C ILE A 7 0.74 -11.50 -25.16
N HIS A 8 -0.58 -11.34 -25.20
CA HIS A 8 -1.45 -11.95 -24.22
C HIS A 8 -1.43 -13.47 -24.38
N PRO A 9 -1.20 -14.26 -23.31
CA PRO A 9 -1.02 -15.70 -23.42
C PRO A 9 -2.29 -16.44 -23.90
N GLU A 10 -3.47 -15.93 -23.57
CA GLU A 10 -4.74 -16.58 -23.92
C GLU A 10 -5.34 -16.09 -25.26
N THR A 11 -5.37 -14.77 -25.49
CA THR A 11 -6.01 -14.18 -26.67
C THR A 11 -5.06 -13.96 -27.84
N GLY A 12 -3.74 -14.04 -27.63
CA GLY A 12 -2.73 -13.72 -28.66
C GLY A 12 -2.65 -12.23 -29.04
N GLN A 13 -3.41 -11.36 -28.36
CA GLN A 13 -3.44 -9.93 -28.67
C GLN A 13 -2.13 -9.24 -28.26
N ARG A 14 -1.78 -8.18 -29.00
CA ARG A 14 -0.67 -7.31 -28.66
C ARG A 14 -1.03 -6.43 -27.46
N LEU A 15 -0.17 -6.43 -26.45
CA LEU A 15 -0.34 -5.65 -25.25
C LEU A 15 0.60 -4.45 -25.22
N VAL A 16 0.06 -3.31 -24.81
CA VAL A 16 0.78 -2.05 -24.63
C VAL A 16 0.80 -1.69 -23.15
N ARG A 17 1.94 -1.18 -22.67
CA ARG A 17 2.07 -0.69 -21.30
C ARG A 17 1.12 0.51 -21.09
N GLY A 18 0.30 0.46 -20.07
CA GLY A 18 -0.67 1.52 -19.76
C GLY A 18 -1.18 1.45 -18.33
N LYS A 19 -2.28 2.16 -18.10
CA LYS A 19 -3.07 2.09 -16.86
C LYS A 19 -4.54 1.86 -17.18
N ARG A 20 -5.25 1.15 -16.30
CA ARG A 20 -6.71 0.97 -16.36
C ARG A 20 -7.35 1.16 -14.99
N SER A 21 -8.53 1.79 -14.99
CA SER A 21 -9.33 2.00 -13.78
C SER A 21 -9.99 0.68 -13.37
N VAL A 22 -9.41 -0.02 -12.40
CA VAL A 22 -9.97 -1.27 -11.84
C VAL A 22 -10.67 -0.98 -10.52
N THR A 23 -11.84 -1.59 -10.30
CA THR A 23 -12.57 -1.48 -9.02
C THR A 23 -12.21 -2.67 -8.12
N LEU A 24 -11.40 -2.42 -7.10
CA LEU A 24 -11.05 -3.41 -6.09
C LEU A 24 -12.14 -3.50 -5.02
N ARG A 25 -12.37 -4.71 -4.49
CA ARG A 25 -13.41 -4.97 -3.49
C ARG A 25 -12.86 -5.78 -2.34
N TYR A 26 -13.23 -5.41 -1.12
CA TYR A 26 -12.88 -6.16 0.08
C TYR A 26 -13.95 -5.94 1.17
N LYS A 27 -14.57 -7.02 1.67
CA LYS A 27 -15.58 -6.99 2.75
C LYS A 27 -16.58 -5.81 2.64
N GLY A 28 -17.25 -5.69 1.50
CA GLY A 28 -18.26 -4.65 1.24
C GLY A 28 -17.70 -3.28 0.84
N MET A 29 -16.42 -3.00 1.09
CA MET A 29 -15.74 -1.80 0.59
C MET A 29 -15.38 -1.97 -0.89
N LYS A 30 -15.38 -0.84 -1.60
CA LYS A 30 -14.96 -0.75 -3.00
C LYS A 30 -14.11 0.49 -3.18
N GLU A 31 -12.98 0.36 -3.86
CA GLU A 31 -12.13 1.48 -4.26
C GLU A 31 -11.74 1.33 -5.73
N LYS A 32 -11.82 2.43 -6.48
CA LYS A 32 -11.28 2.49 -7.84
C LYS A 32 -9.81 2.85 -7.77
N VAL A 33 -8.98 2.12 -8.51
CA VAL A 33 -7.55 2.37 -8.61
C VAL A 33 -7.07 2.26 -10.05
N GLU A 34 -6.17 3.16 -10.42
CA GLU A 34 -5.46 3.09 -11.69
C GLU A 34 -4.38 2.02 -11.62
N MET A 35 -4.69 0.83 -12.15
CA MET A 35 -3.75 -0.28 -12.19
C MET A 35 -2.78 -0.09 -13.35
N PRO A 36 -1.46 -0.01 -13.10
CA PRO A 36 -0.47 -0.11 -14.16
C PRO A 36 -0.38 -1.56 -14.64
N GLY A 37 -0.12 -1.75 -15.93
CA GLY A 37 -0.05 -3.09 -16.51
C GLY A 37 0.13 -3.05 -18.01
N TRP A 38 -0.03 -4.22 -18.62
CA TRP A 38 -0.01 -4.41 -20.06
C TRP A 38 -1.38 -4.81 -20.53
N TYR A 39 -1.96 -4.00 -21.41
CA TYR A 39 -3.36 -4.10 -21.81
C TYR A 39 -3.47 -4.15 -23.33
N ALA A 40 -4.48 -4.86 -23.81
CA ALA A 40 -4.88 -4.75 -25.20
C ALA A 40 -5.56 -3.39 -25.43
N GLU A 41 -5.64 -2.96 -26.69
CA GLU A 41 -6.23 -1.68 -27.05
C GLU A 41 -7.75 -1.63 -26.80
N ASP A 42 -8.41 -2.77 -26.98
CA ASP A 42 -9.84 -2.99 -26.74
C ASP A 42 -10.18 -3.28 -25.27
N ASP A 43 -9.19 -3.64 -24.44
CA ASP A 43 -9.39 -3.88 -23.01
C ASP A 43 -9.49 -2.56 -22.23
N SER A 44 -10.68 -1.96 -22.27
CA SER A 44 -11.00 -0.71 -21.54
C SER A 44 -11.28 -0.92 -20.06
N THR A 45 -11.68 -2.13 -19.64
CA THR A 45 -12.00 -2.48 -18.25
C THR A 45 -10.75 -2.85 -17.45
N GLY A 46 -9.70 -3.33 -18.14
CA GLY A 46 -8.46 -3.80 -17.54
C GLY A 46 -8.58 -5.20 -16.93
N GLU A 47 -9.61 -5.96 -17.28
CA GLU A 47 -9.86 -7.30 -16.71
C GLU A 47 -8.84 -8.34 -17.19
N SER A 48 -8.31 -8.18 -18.41
CA SER A 48 -7.32 -9.07 -19.02
C SER A 48 -5.90 -8.48 -18.98
N GLY A 49 -5.66 -7.51 -18.10
CA GLY A 49 -4.36 -6.89 -17.92
C GLY A 49 -3.29 -7.86 -17.39
N LEU A 50 -2.10 -7.83 -17.96
CA LEU A 50 -0.94 -8.51 -17.38
C LEU A 50 -0.18 -7.57 -16.45
N HIS A 51 -0.01 -8.00 -15.21
CA HIS A 51 0.65 -7.24 -14.15
C HIS A 51 1.96 -7.90 -13.72
N ASP A 52 3.01 -7.11 -13.58
CA ASP A 52 4.23 -7.55 -12.90
C ASP A 52 4.13 -7.32 -11.38
N ALA A 53 5.12 -7.80 -10.62
CA ALA A 53 5.13 -7.65 -9.16
C ALA A 53 5.10 -6.18 -8.70
N ARG A 54 5.69 -5.26 -9.46
CA ARG A 54 5.67 -3.82 -9.13
C ARG A 54 4.32 -3.19 -9.43
N ASP A 55 3.64 -3.67 -10.47
CA ASP A 55 2.29 -3.27 -10.79
C ASP A 55 1.31 -3.66 -9.67
N MET A 56 1.42 -4.90 -9.18
CA MET A 56 0.56 -5.43 -8.13
C MET A 56 0.72 -4.72 -6.77
N CYS A 57 1.86 -4.07 -6.52
CA CYS A 57 2.06 -3.26 -5.32
C CYS A 57 1.00 -2.13 -5.21
N VAL A 58 0.45 -1.65 -6.34
CA VAL A 58 -0.61 -0.64 -6.34
C VAL A 58 -1.91 -1.20 -5.76
N SER A 59 -2.35 -2.36 -6.24
CA SER A 59 -3.55 -3.03 -5.70
C SER A 59 -3.34 -3.49 -4.26
N ASP A 60 -2.15 -4.01 -3.93
CA ASP A 60 -1.85 -4.52 -2.61
C ASP A 60 -1.97 -3.43 -1.54
N ARG A 61 -1.45 -2.22 -1.83
CA ARG A 61 -1.58 -1.06 -0.92
C ARG A 61 -3.03 -0.66 -0.70
N VAL A 62 -3.85 -0.64 -1.76
CA VAL A 62 -5.28 -0.32 -1.66
C VAL A 62 -6.03 -1.38 -0.85
N ILE A 63 -5.78 -2.67 -1.13
CA ILE A 63 -6.36 -3.78 -0.38
C ILE A 63 -5.92 -3.74 1.09
N ASN A 64 -4.65 -3.46 1.36
CA ASN A 64 -4.15 -3.33 2.73
C ASN A 64 -4.78 -2.16 3.46
N ARG A 65 -4.99 -1.03 2.80
CA ARG A 65 -5.73 0.10 3.37
C ARG A 65 -7.17 -0.29 3.72
N MET A 66 -7.88 -0.99 2.83
CA MET A 66 -9.22 -1.50 3.13
C MET A 66 -9.21 -2.48 4.32
N LYS A 67 -8.26 -3.42 4.37
CA LYS A 67 -8.08 -4.33 5.51
C LYS A 67 -7.79 -3.59 6.82
N SER A 68 -6.95 -2.56 6.80
CA SER A 68 -6.67 -1.74 8.00
C SER A 68 -7.94 -1.03 8.49
N ARG A 69 -8.73 -0.44 7.57
CA ARG A 69 -10.00 0.21 7.90
C ARG A 69 -10.99 -0.77 8.53
N GLU A 70 -11.13 -1.97 7.96
CA GLU A 70 -12.01 -3.00 8.50
C GLU A 70 -11.63 -3.41 9.93
N LYS A 71 -10.32 -3.43 10.23
CA LYS A 71 -9.81 -3.76 11.56
C LYS A 71 -9.79 -2.58 12.55
N GLY A 72 -10.12 -1.36 12.11
CA GLY A 72 -9.95 -0.14 12.91
C GLY A 72 -8.48 0.13 13.27
N PHE A 73 -7.57 -0.23 12.36
CA PHE A 73 -6.13 0.01 12.50
C PHE A 73 -5.75 1.33 11.83
N TYR A 74 -4.71 1.96 12.33
CA TYR A 74 -4.18 3.18 11.73
C TYR A 74 -3.76 2.94 10.28
N SER A 75 -4.11 3.92 9.44
CA SER A 75 -3.67 4.03 8.06
C SER A 75 -2.19 4.39 7.98
N PRO A 76 -1.53 4.14 6.82
CA PRO A 76 -0.15 4.55 6.60
C PRO A 76 0.12 6.03 6.90
N GLU A 77 -0.84 6.89 6.55
CA GLU A 77 -0.77 8.34 6.78
C GLU A 77 -0.85 8.70 8.27
N GLU A 78 -1.71 8.02 9.03
CA GLU A 78 -1.83 8.23 10.47
C GLU A 78 -0.57 7.74 11.22
N ILE A 79 0.00 6.59 10.81
CA ILE A 79 1.26 6.08 11.37
C ILE A 79 2.38 7.09 11.13
N HIS A 80 2.49 7.61 9.90
CA HIS A 80 3.45 8.66 9.56
C HIS A 80 3.25 9.91 10.42
N HIS A 81 2.00 10.35 10.59
CA HIS A 81 1.66 11.51 11.40
C HIS A 81 2.07 11.32 12.87
N ILE A 82 1.74 10.17 13.48
CA ILE A 82 2.13 9.86 14.87
C ILE A 82 3.65 9.91 14.98
N ARG A 83 4.39 9.19 14.12
CA ARG A 83 5.85 9.17 14.19
C ARG A 83 6.46 10.56 14.03
N LYS A 84 6.01 11.35 13.05
CA LYS A 84 6.62 12.66 12.75
C LYS A 84 6.19 13.77 13.70
N ARG A 85 4.90 13.82 14.06
CA ARG A 85 4.32 14.96 14.79
C ARG A 85 4.19 14.72 16.28
N LYS A 86 4.04 13.47 16.71
CA LYS A 86 3.96 13.12 18.15
C LYS A 86 5.32 12.71 18.71
N LEU A 87 6.09 11.92 17.94
CA LEU A 87 7.36 11.38 18.42
C LEU A 87 8.59 12.12 17.89
N GLY A 88 8.49 12.78 16.73
CA GLY A 88 9.61 13.53 16.15
C GLY A 88 10.78 12.67 15.64
N ILE A 89 10.61 11.35 15.51
CA ILE A 89 11.70 10.41 15.18
C ILE A 89 11.76 9.98 13.71
N THR A 90 12.91 9.46 13.27
CA THR A 90 13.09 8.85 11.94
C THR A 90 12.42 7.48 11.83
N GLN A 91 12.22 6.96 10.61
CA GLN A 91 11.67 5.61 10.42
C GLN A 91 12.59 4.54 11.03
N GLN A 92 13.90 4.71 10.90
CA GLN A 92 14.90 3.81 11.47
C GLN A 92 14.84 3.81 13.01
N GLN A 93 14.77 4.99 13.63
CA GLN A 93 14.59 5.13 15.08
C GLN A 93 13.28 4.47 15.54
N ALA A 94 12.18 4.71 14.82
CA ALA A 94 10.90 4.09 15.14
C ALA A 94 10.95 2.55 15.04
N GLY A 95 11.58 2.02 14.00
CA GLY A 95 11.77 0.57 13.85
C GLY A 95 12.62 -0.07 14.94
N LEU A 96 13.59 0.68 15.49
CA LEU A 96 14.43 0.23 16.61
C LEU A 96 13.72 0.34 17.97
N LEU A 97 13.06 1.47 18.23
CA LEU A 97 12.46 1.78 19.53
C LEU A 97 11.08 1.13 19.74
N ILE A 98 10.27 1.08 18.69
CA ILE A 98 8.89 0.56 18.73
C ILE A 98 8.88 -0.92 18.29
N GLY A 99 9.82 -1.29 17.41
CA GLY A 99 10.00 -2.65 16.93
C GLY A 99 9.64 -2.84 15.45
N GLY A 100 9.81 -4.08 14.97
CA GLY A 100 9.65 -4.45 13.56
C GLY A 100 10.93 -4.36 12.72
N GLY A 101 12.02 -3.85 13.31
CA GLY A 101 13.33 -3.72 12.65
C GLY A 101 13.46 -2.43 11.83
N GLN A 102 14.67 -2.16 11.34
CA GLN A 102 15.03 -0.84 10.76
C GLN A 102 14.11 -0.38 9.60
N ASN A 103 13.55 -1.33 8.83
CA ASN A 103 12.74 -1.02 7.64
C ASN A 103 11.23 -1.18 7.86
N ALA A 104 10.78 -1.47 9.07
CA ALA A 104 9.36 -1.71 9.35
C ALA A 104 8.49 -0.49 9.07
N PHE A 105 8.88 0.67 9.60
CA PHE A 105 8.10 1.91 9.42
C PHE A 105 8.05 2.39 7.98
N GLN A 106 9.03 2.06 7.15
CA GLN A 106 8.94 2.29 5.70
C GLN A 106 7.80 1.47 5.09
N LYS A 107 7.67 0.19 5.44
CA LYS A 107 6.61 -0.71 4.92
C LYS A 107 5.23 -0.36 5.46
N TYR A 108 5.16 0.08 6.72
CA TYR A 108 3.90 0.50 7.34
C TYR A 108 3.40 1.82 6.73
N GLU A 109 4.27 2.81 6.57
CA GLU A 109 3.92 4.11 6.01
C GLU A 109 3.74 4.11 4.49
N SER A 110 4.28 3.11 3.79
CA SER A 110 3.99 2.90 2.37
C SER A 110 2.68 2.12 2.13
N GLY A 111 2.11 1.51 3.18
CA GLY A 111 0.95 0.61 3.08
C GLY A 111 1.26 -0.76 2.49
N GLU A 112 2.53 -1.10 2.29
CA GLU A 112 2.97 -2.42 1.82
C GLU A 112 2.63 -3.53 2.82
N VAL A 113 2.65 -3.20 4.12
CA VAL A 113 2.34 -4.15 5.19
C VAL A 113 1.36 -3.53 6.20
N ILE A 114 0.33 -4.30 6.55
CA ILE A 114 -0.58 -3.96 7.64
C ILE A 114 0.11 -4.23 8.97
N ILE A 115 0.03 -3.28 9.90
CA ILE A 115 0.57 -3.43 11.24
C ILE A 115 -0.15 -4.52 12.05
N SER A 116 0.56 -5.09 13.03
CA SER A 116 -0.05 -6.01 13.99
C SER A 116 -1.02 -5.28 14.94
N LYS A 117 -1.94 -6.03 15.55
CA LYS A 117 -2.86 -5.49 16.57
C LYS A 117 -2.10 -4.88 17.76
N ALA A 118 -1.02 -5.53 18.19
CA ALA A 118 -0.18 -5.06 19.29
C ALA A 118 0.47 -3.71 18.96
N LEU A 119 1.05 -3.58 17.76
CA LEU A 119 1.64 -2.32 17.29
C LEU A 119 0.59 -1.21 17.15
N ASN A 120 -0.60 -1.53 16.64
CA ASN A 120 -1.70 -0.57 16.55
C ASN A 120 -2.10 -0.02 17.92
N ASN A 121 -2.22 -0.89 18.93
CA ASN A 121 -2.54 -0.47 20.29
C ASN A 121 -1.43 0.39 20.90
N LEU A 122 -0.16 0.02 20.69
CA LEU A 122 0.97 0.83 21.13
C LEU A 122 0.96 2.22 20.48
N LEU A 123 0.72 2.31 19.17
CA LEU A 123 0.61 3.59 18.47
C LEU A 123 -0.56 4.44 18.99
N LYS A 124 -1.68 3.82 19.41
CA LYS A 124 -2.80 4.56 20.04
C LYS A 124 -2.37 5.21 21.34
N LEU A 125 -1.60 4.51 22.16
CA LEU A 125 -1.02 5.06 23.39
C LEU A 125 -0.03 6.19 23.08
N LEU A 126 0.88 5.97 22.13
CA LEU A 126 1.86 6.96 21.71
C LEU A 126 1.23 8.22 21.10
N ALA A 127 0.06 8.10 20.46
CA ALA A 127 -0.64 9.22 19.85
C ALA A 127 -1.21 10.23 20.87
N VAL A 128 -1.49 9.77 22.09
CA VAL A 128 -2.08 10.59 23.18
C VAL A 128 -1.05 11.09 24.18
N ILE A 129 0.16 10.52 24.19
CA ILE A 129 1.25 11.00 25.04
C ILE A 129 1.73 12.37 24.53
N PRO A 130 1.96 13.36 25.41
CA PRO A 130 2.52 14.65 25.02
C PRO A 130 3.88 14.48 24.34
N ALA A 131 4.17 15.32 23.34
CA ALA A 131 5.34 15.21 22.45
C ALA A 131 6.72 15.29 23.14
N ASN A 132 6.76 15.47 24.47
CA ASN A 132 7.95 15.69 25.29
C ASN A 132 8.26 14.56 26.28
N PHE A 133 7.64 13.38 26.18
CA PHE A 133 7.87 12.35 27.20
C PHE A 133 9.22 11.61 27.08
N PHE A 134 9.91 11.73 25.94
CA PHE A 134 11.18 11.02 25.68
C PHE A 134 12.39 11.95 25.49
N LEU A 135 12.28 13.23 25.87
CA LEU A 135 13.39 14.18 25.91
C LEU A 135 13.39 14.95 27.24
#